data_AF-L0EG82-F1
#
_entry.id   AF-L0EG82-F1
#
_cell.length_a   1.000
_cell.length_b   1.000
_cell.length_c   1.000
_cell.angle_alpha   90.00
_cell.angle_beta   90.00
_cell.angle_gamma   90.00
#
_symmetry.space_group_name_H-M   'P 1'
#
loop_
_entity.id
_entity.type
_entity.pdbx_description
1 polymer ?
#
loop_
_entity_poly.entity_id
_entity_poly.type
_entity_poly.pdbx_seq_one_letter_code
_entity_poly.pdbx_strand_id
1 'polypeptide(L)'
;MCHPMDIVHAEVRRTTNLDGRPCAEVEVVTGDAGAANLLVYFAEAPDGGIEMVRVTENDADREIDWYDNPLHQAAVDRTDAFMNVARDGGSFGEQVLQFGSVREDVRRVLGSVE
;
A
#
# COMPACT_ATOMS: atom_id res chain seq x y z
N MET A 1 -6.32 -14.25 21.44
CA MET A 1 -6.09 -12.79 21.48
C MET A 1 -5.43 -12.45 20.16
N CYS A 2 -6.17 -11.92 19.19
CA CYS A 2 -5.57 -11.49 17.92
C CYS A 2 -4.70 -10.28 18.24
N HIS A 3 -3.38 -10.41 18.06
CA HIS A 3 -2.51 -9.25 18.11
C HIS A 3 -3.01 -8.25 17.05
N PRO A 4 -3.09 -6.95 17.37
CA PRO A 4 -3.23 -5.98 16.29
C PRO A 4 -2.04 -6.21 15.36
N MET A 5 -2.28 -6.55 14.08
CA MET A 5 -1.27 -6.53 13.01
C MET A 5 -0.44 -5.24 13.13
N ASP A 6 0.73 -5.32 13.75
CA ASP A 6 1.61 -4.18 13.95
C ASP A 6 2.34 -3.93 12.63
N ILE A 7 2.24 -2.72 12.10
CA ILE A 7 2.99 -2.33 10.90
C ILE A 7 4.44 -2.21 11.35
N VAL A 8 5.29 -3.13 10.90
CA VAL A 8 6.72 -3.09 11.23
C VAL A 8 7.51 -2.25 10.23
N HIS A 9 6.98 -2.12 9.01
CA HIS A 9 7.62 -1.36 7.95
C HIS A 9 6.58 -0.85 6.95
N ALA A 10 6.76 0.38 6.48
CA ALA A 10 6.02 0.90 5.34
C ALA A 10 6.92 1.83 4.53
N GLU A 11 6.97 1.62 3.22
CA GLU A 11 7.75 2.45 2.30
C GLU A 11 7.07 2.62 0.95
N VAL A 12 7.27 3.77 0.31
CA VAL A 12 6.83 3.98 -1.07
C VAL A 12 7.79 3.24 -1.98
N ARG A 13 7.26 2.26 -2.71
CA ARG A 13 8.05 1.43 -3.61
C ARG A 13 8.25 2.11 -4.96
N ARG A 14 7.19 2.66 -5.53
CA ARG A 14 7.17 3.33 -6.84
C ARG A 14 5.88 4.10 -7.08
N THR A 15 5.89 4.99 -8.05
CA THR A 15 4.67 5.57 -8.62
C THR A 15 4.20 4.74 -9.81
N THR A 16 2.90 4.53 -9.92
CA THR A 16 2.24 3.85 -11.04
C THR A 16 1.08 4.71 -11.53
N ASN A 17 0.69 4.58 -12.79
CA ASN A 17 -0.52 5.21 -13.29
C ASN A 17 -1.65 4.18 -13.30
N LEU A 18 -2.62 4.35 -12.40
CA LEU A 18 -3.82 3.53 -12.35
C LEU A 18 -4.98 4.31 -12.98
N ASP A 19 -5.57 3.78 -14.05
CA ASP A 19 -6.75 4.39 -14.69
C ASP A 19 -6.52 5.87 -15.13
N GLY A 20 -5.30 6.18 -15.59
CA GLY A 20 -4.92 7.54 -15.98
C GLY A 20 -4.63 8.50 -14.83
N ARG A 21 -4.70 8.04 -13.57
CA ARG A 21 -4.35 8.82 -12.37
C ARG A 21 -2.99 8.40 -11.82
N PRO A 22 -2.12 9.34 -11.42
CA PRO A 22 -0.89 9.01 -10.71
C PRO A 22 -1.24 8.39 -9.35
N CYS A 23 -0.63 7.27 -9.02
CA CYS A 23 -0.83 6.53 -7.79
C CYS A 23 0.52 6.12 -7.20
N ALA A 24 0.73 6.34 -5.91
CA ALA A 24 1.88 5.84 -5.18
C ALA A 24 1.59 4.42 -4.69
N GLU A 25 2.47 3.48 -5.03
CA GLU A 25 2.48 2.12 -4.50
C GLU A 25 3.31 2.11 -3.22
N VAL A 26 2.68 1.79 -2.10
CA VAL A 26 3.30 1.68 -0.77
C VAL A 26 3.30 0.22 -0.35
N GLU A 27 4.48 -0.32 -0.08
CA GLU A 27 4.62 -1.64 0.52
C GLU A 27 4.53 -1.53 2.04
N VAL A 28 3.73 -2.39 2.65
CA VAL A 28 3.50 -2.45 4.10
C VAL A 28 3.78 -3.87 4.56
N VAL A 29 4.72 -4.00 5.48
CA VAL A 29 5.07 -5.27 6.12
C VAL A 29 4.47 -5.28 7.51
N THR A 30 3.77 -6.36 7.84
CA THR A 30 3.23 -6.57 9.19
C THR A 30 4.14 -7.51 9.98
N GLY A 31 4.23 -7.30 11.29
CA GLY A 31 5.14 -8.07 12.16
C GLY A 31 4.70 -9.51 12.44
N ASP A 32 3.70 -10.02 11.74
CA ASP A 32 3.23 -11.40 11.89
C ASP A 32 4.18 -12.33 11.12
N ALA A 33 4.71 -13.35 11.80
CA ALA A 33 5.72 -14.25 11.26
C ALA A 33 5.10 -15.13 10.16
N GLY A 34 5.18 -14.67 8.91
CA GLY A 34 4.59 -15.31 7.74
C GLY A 34 3.42 -14.54 7.12
N ALA A 35 3.15 -13.31 7.57
CA ALA A 35 2.20 -12.46 6.85
C ALA A 35 2.80 -11.95 5.53
N ALA A 36 2.00 -12.09 4.47
CA ALA A 36 2.25 -11.53 3.16
C ALA A 36 2.44 -10.00 3.24
N ASN A 37 3.28 -9.46 2.35
CA ASN A 37 3.44 -8.02 2.20
C ASN A 37 2.15 -7.43 1.64
N LEU A 38 1.68 -6.33 2.21
CA LEU A 38 0.51 -5.61 1.70
C LEU A 38 0.97 -4.48 0.78
N LEU A 39 0.47 -4.45 -0.44
CA LEU A 39 0.67 -3.36 -1.39
C LEU A 39 -0.56 -2.45 -1.37
N VAL A 40 -0.36 -1.23 -0.90
CA VAL A 40 -1.40 -0.20 -0.80
C VAL A 40 -1.17 0.85 -1.87
N TYR A 41 -2.20 1.15 -2.63
CA TYR A 41 -2.15 2.16 -3.68
C TYR A 41 -2.86 3.40 -3.20
N PHE A 42 -2.14 4.52 -3.23
CA PHE A 42 -2.65 5.84 -2.87
C PHE A 42 -2.72 6.74 -4.09
N ALA A 43 -3.84 7.40 -4.31
CA ALA A 43 -3.99 8.40 -5.35
C ALA A 43 -4.20 9.79 -4.75
N GLU A 44 -3.91 10.81 -5.55
CA GLU A 44 -4.33 12.16 -5.20
C GLU A 44 -5.86 12.25 -5.36
N ALA A 45 -6.52 12.62 -4.26
CA ALA A 45 -7.94 12.91 -4.23
C ALA A 45 -8.20 14.27 -4.89
N PRO A 46 -9.38 14.48 -5.50
CA PRO A 46 -9.72 15.77 -6.12
C PRO A 46 -9.72 16.96 -5.15
N ASP A 47 -9.78 16.70 -3.83
CA ASP A 47 -9.68 17.72 -2.77
C ASP A 47 -8.21 18.10 -2.44
N GLY A 48 -7.22 17.50 -3.12
CA GLY A 48 -5.79 17.65 -2.81
C GLY A 48 -5.31 16.81 -1.63
N GLY A 49 -6.17 15.90 -1.15
CA GLY A 49 -5.84 14.87 -0.17
C GLY A 49 -5.20 13.64 -0.80
N ILE A 50 -4.76 12.70 0.02
CA ILE A 50 -4.31 11.38 -0.42
C ILE A 50 -5.40 10.38 -0.03
N GLU A 51 -5.94 9.65 -1.00
CA GLU A 51 -6.93 8.60 -0.77
C GLU A 51 -6.36 7.23 -1.13
N MET A 52 -6.73 6.21 -0.35
CA MET A 52 -6.40 4.83 -0.66
C MET A 52 -7.38 4.31 -1.71
N VAL A 53 -6.86 3.90 -2.87
CA VAL A 53 -7.67 3.46 -4.00
C VAL A 53 -7.69 1.94 -4.18
N ARG A 54 -6.66 1.23 -3.70
CA ARG A 54 -6.56 -0.22 -3.82
C ARG A 54 -5.66 -0.84 -2.75
N VAL A 55 -5.98 -2.05 -2.33
CA VAL A 55 -5.11 -2.86 -1.46
C VAL A 55 -4.99 -4.27 -2.03
N THR A 56 -3.76 -4.71 -2.19
CA THR A 56 -3.43 -6.03 -2.71
C THR A 56 -2.53 -6.74 -1.73
N GLU A 57 -2.89 -7.95 -1.33
CA GLU A 57 -2.03 -8.82 -0.54
C GLU A 57 -1.07 -9.53 -1.50
N ASN A 58 0.22 -9.31 -1.32
CA ASN A 58 1.27 -9.91 -2.12
C ASN A 58 1.94 -11.02 -1.31
N ASP A 59 1.49 -12.25 -1.55
CA ASP A 59 2.05 -13.49 -1.01
C ASP A 59 3.31 -13.95 -1.76
N ALA A 60 3.95 -13.04 -2.53
CA ALA A 60 5.25 -13.31 -3.12
C ALA A 60 6.32 -13.25 -2.01
N ASP A 61 6.42 -14.35 -1.26
CA ASP A 61 7.54 -14.61 -0.39
C ASP A 61 8.84 -14.45 -1.21
N ARG A 62 9.72 -13.60 -0.67
CA ARG A 62 11.17 -13.48 -0.91
C ARG A 62 11.74 -14.38 -2.02
N GLU A 63 12.45 -13.72 -2.94
CA GLU A 63 13.29 -14.26 -4.02
C GLU A 63 12.63 -14.08 -5.40
N ILE A 64 13.43 -13.70 -6.40
CA ILE A 64 13.04 -13.36 -7.80
C ILE A 64 12.66 -11.88 -8.03
N ASP A 65 13.73 -11.08 -8.00
CA ASP A 65 14.19 -10.18 -9.07
C ASP A 65 13.22 -9.70 -10.15
N TRP A 66 13.29 -8.38 -10.33
CA TRP A 66 12.88 -7.53 -11.44
C TRP A 66 12.79 -8.18 -12.84
N TYR A 67 11.73 -7.75 -13.55
CA TYR A 67 11.47 -7.94 -14.98
C TYR A 67 11.08 -9.35 -15.43
N ASP A 68 9.87 -9.46 -16.00
CA ASP A 68 9.43 -10.54 -16.89
C ASP A 68 8.96 -11.86 -16.23
N ASN A 69 7.69 -11.92 -15.78
CA ASN A 69 6.87 -13.15 -15.93
C ASN A 69 5.35 -12.89 -15.72
N PRO A 70 4.49 -13.01 -16.75
CA PRO A 70 3.06 -12.71 -16.66
C PRO A 70 2.18 -13.82 -16.04
N LEU A 71 2.71 -14.79 -15.28
CA LEU A 71 1.94 -15.99 -14.91
C LEU A 71 2.15 -16.55 -13.49
N HIS A 72 2.35 -15.70 -12.48
CA HIS A 72 2.24 -16.12 -11.08
C HIS A 72 1.64 -15.00 -10.21
N GLN A 73 0.48 -14.48 -10.62
CA GLN A 73 -0.26 -13.51 -9.82
C GLN A 73 -1.12 -14.22 -8.77
N ALA A 74 -0.52 -14.56 -7.63
CA ALA A 74 -1.29 -14.72 -6.38
C ALA A 74 -1.41 -13.38 -5.65
N ALA A 75 -1.48 -12.28 -6.41
CA ALA A 75 -1.82 -10.96 -5.88
C ALA A 75 -3.33 -10.96 -5.63
N VAL A 76 -3.74 -11.24 -4.39
CA VAL A 76 -5.15 -11.30 -4.03
C VAL A 76 -5.62 -9.88 -3.78
N ASP A 77 -6.59 -9.42 -4.56
CA ASP A 77 -7.26 -8.15 -4.29
C ASP A 77 -8.02 -8.27 -2.96
N ARG A 78 -7.57 -7.51 -1.97
CA ARG A 78 -8.18 -7.45 -0.65
C ARG A 78 -8.73 -6.05 -0.40
N THR A 79 -8.98 -5.27 -1.44
CA THR A 79 -9.41 -3.88 -1.30
C THR A 79 -10.67 -3.80 -0.45
N ASP A 80 -11.67 -4.63 -0.72
CA ASP A 80 -12.90 -4.69 0.09
C ASP A 80 -12.63 -5.02 1.57
N ALA A 81 -11.71 -5.95 1.82
CA ALA A 81 -11.33 -6.41 3.15
C ALA A 81 -10.54 -5.36 3.95
N PHE A 82 -9.87 -4.40 3.32
CA PHE A 82 -9.10 -3.35 4.01
C PHE A 82 -9.73 -1.96 3.93
N MET A 83 -10.53 -1.68 2.89
CA MET A 83 -11.17 -0.38 2.67
C MET A 83 -12.24 -0.06 3.73
N ASN A 84 -12.93 -1.09 4.24
CA ASN A 84 -13.93 -0.94 5.31
C ASN A 84 -13.39 -1.29 6.71
N VAL A 85 -12.10 -1.63 6.84
CA VAL A 85 -11.51 -1.90 8.16
C VAL A 85 -11.18 -0.57 8.83
N ALA A 86 -12.15 -0.08 9.61
CA ALA A 86 -11.91 0.95 10.60
C ALA A 86 -11.11 0.32 11.76
N ARG A 87 -9.97 0.92 12.08
CA ARG A 87 -9.10 0.50 13.17
C ARG A 87 -9.00 1.63 14.19
N ASP A 88 -8.51 1.31 15.38
CA ASP A 88 -8.25 2.32 16.40
C ASP A 88 -7.19 3.30 15.85
N GLY A 89 -7.61 4.55 15.56
CA GLY A 89 -6.77 5.56 14.92
C GLY A 89 -7.09 5.92 13.46
N GLY A 90 -8.10 5.28 12.83
CA GLY A 90 -8.58 5.66 11.49
C GLY A 90 -8.72 4.48 10.52
N SER A 91 -8.73 4.78 9.21
CA SER A 91 -8.69 3.75 8.17
C SER A 91 -7.29 3.11 8.09
N PHE A 92 -7.17 1.93 7.48
CA PHE A 92 -5.88 1.29 7.26
C PHE A 92 -4.91 2.20 6.47
N GLY A 93 -5.40 2.84 5.41
CA GLY A 93 -4.59 3.76 4.62
C GLY A 93 -4.07 4.96 5.42
N GLU A 94 -4.86 5.46 6.37
CA GLU A 94 -4.43 6.56 7.23
C GLU A 94 -3.29 6.13 8.18
N GLN A 95 -3.36 4.94 8.80
CA GLN A 95 -2.26 4.42 9.62
C GLN A 95 -0.96 4.25 8.83
N VAL A 96 -1.05 3.76 7.59
CA VAL A 96 0.11 3.61 6.70
C VAL A 96 0.73 4.96 6.36
N LEU A 97 -0.09 5.97 6.06
CA LEU A 97 0.39 7.33 5.80
C LEU A 97 1.03 7.97 7.04
N GLN A 98 0.50 7.67 8.23
CA GLN A 98 1.06 8.13 9.52
C GLN A 98 2.36 7.42 9.89
N PHE A 99 2.69 6.30 9.23
CA PHE A 99 3.89 5.54 9.52
C PHE A 99 5.13 6.26 9.00
N GLY A 100 6.00 6.70 9.92
CA GLY A 100 7.22 7.40 9.58
C GLY A 100 6.99 8.63 8.70
N SER A 101 7.62 8.65 7.52
CA SER A 101 7.50 9.72 6.52
C SER A 101 6.73 9.30 5.26
N VAL A 102 5.95 8.21 5.31
CA VAL A 102 5.24 7.66 4.13
C VAL A 102 4.30 8.71 3.52
N ARG A 103 3.51 9.44 4.33
CA ARG A 103 2.65 10.52 3.81
C ARG A 103 3.41 11.56 3.01
N GLU A 104 4.58 11.97 3.48
CA GLU A 104 5.40 12.98 2.81
C GLU A 104 5.99 12.42 1.51
N ASP A 105 6.44 11.16 1.53
CA ASP A 105 7.00 10.51 0.35
C ASP A 105 5.92 10.27 -0.72
N VAL A 106 4.73 9.77 -0.34
CA VAL A 106 3.57 9.66 -1.24
C VAL A 106 3.24 11.01 -1.86
N ARG A 107 3.15 12.08 -1.04
CA ARG A 107 2.87 13.42 -1.54
C ARG A 107 3.95 13.92 -2.49
N ARG A 108 5.21 13.61 -2.20
CA ARG A 108 6.35 14.00 -3.03
C ARG A 108 6.31 13.31 -4.37
N VAL A 109 6.05 12.01 -4.42
CA VAL A 109 6.03 11.25 -5.68
C VAL A 109 4.79 11.56 -6.51
N LEU A 110 3.65 11.87 -5.88
CA LEU A 110 2.44 12.31 -6.58
C LEU A 110 2.54 13.75 -7.06
N GLY A 111 3.14 14.65 -6.28
CA GLY A 111 3.28 16.07 -6.61
C GLY A 111 4.43 16.40 -7.57
N SER A 112 5.28 15.43 -7.92
CA SER A 112 6.42 15.61 -8.84
C SER A 112 6.08 15.30 -10.30
N VAL A 113 4.81 15.08 -10.65
CA VAL A 113 4.36 14.91 -12.04
C VAL A 113 4.25 16.27 -12.74
N GLU A 114 5.40 16.81 -13.17
CA GLU A 114 5.51 17.93 -14.12
C GLU A 114 5.73 17.45 -15.56
#